data_AF-A0A9W9PR37-F1
#
_entry.id   AF-A0A9W9PR37-F1
#
_cell.length_a   1.000
_cell.length_b   1.000
_cell.length_c   1.000
_cell.angle_alpha   90.00
_cell.angle_beta   90.00
_cell.angle_gamma   90.00
#
_symmetry.space_group_name_H-M   'P 1'
#
loop_
_entity.id
_entity.type
_entity.pdbx_description
1 polymer ?
#
loop_
_entity_poly.entity_id
_entity_poly.type
_entity_poly.pdbx_seq_one_letter_code
_entity_poly.pdbx_strand_id
1 'polypeptide(L)'
;HKDFAFQVATPNGWEICICNDAMIRDYLNAPDEYLSSTAPIQGFFQSRFTAPGLFHKIPSSMMSKALTWSRTRTRSTDQYFPSFIDELEYSFEQEVTDHMKVDGWNEFDCYTIARRLIMGLVAKLLIGDGCRNPANIDLFCDYTAEIITGGPYIRSFPEFLRP
;
A
#
# COMPACT_ATOMS: atom_id res chain seq x y z
N HIS A 1 37.21 -10.50 -7.69
CA HIS A 1 36.11 -9.91 -8.48
C HIS A 1 34.83 -10.15 -7.73
N LYS A 2 34.26 -9.13 -7.09
CA LYS A 2 33.01 -9.25 -6.34
C LYS A 2 31.91 -8.75 -7.26
N ASP A 3 31.07 -9.66 -7.74
CA ASP A 3 29.92 -9.28 -8.56
C ASP A 3 28.90 -8.61 -7.65
N PHE A 4 28.90 -7.27 -7.67
CA PHE A 4 28.03 -6.41 -6.85
C PHE A 4 26.60 -6.34 -7.38
N ALA A 5 26.34 -6.95 -8.54
CA ALA A 5 25.04 -7.18 -9.11
C ALA A 5 25.01 -8.53 -9.84
N PHE A 6 23.90 -9.24 -9.77
CA PHE A 6 23.67 -10.47 -10.52
C PHE A 6 22.27 -10.49 -11.12
N GLN A 7 22.09 -11.30 -12.15
CA GLN A 7 20.82 -11.44 -12.85
C GLN A 7 20.23 -12.84 -12.62
N VAL A 8 18.93 -12.90 -12.40
CA VAL A 8 18.16 -14.14 -12.22
C VAL A 8 17.10 -14.20 -13.32
N ALA A 9 17.08 -15.32 -14.06
CA ALA A 9 16.01 -15.56 -15.03
C ALA A 9 14.74 -16.00 -14.29
N THR A 10 13.63 -15.31 -14.54
CA THR A 10 12.31 -15.67 -14.04
C THR A 10 11.36 -15.90 -15.23
N PRO A 11 10.18 -16.52 -15.03
CA PRO A 11 9.21 -16.73 -16.12
C PRO A 11 8.74 -15.44 -16.81
N ASN A 12 8.97 -14.28 -16.18
CA ASN A 12 8.50 -12.99 -16.66
C ASN A 12 9.63 -12.09 -17.19
N GLY A 13 10.88 -12.56 -17.19
CA GLY A 13 12.03 -11.79 -17.67
C GLY A 13 13.28 -11.99 -16.81
N TRP A 14 14.16 -11.00 -16.85
CA TRP A 14 15.38 -10.98 -16.03
C TRP A 14 15.18 -10.05 -14.84
N GLU A 15 15.46 -10.55 -13.65
CA GLU A 15 15.51 -9.76 -12.42
C GLU A 15 16.97 -9.46 -12.09
N ILE A 16 17.30 -8.18 -11.90
CA ILE A 16 18.65 -7.74 -11.57
C ILE A 16 18.68 -7.44 -10.06
N CYS A 17 19.47 -8.21 -9.33
CA CYS A 17 19.69 -8.03 -7.90
C CYS A 17 20.96 -7.20 -7.70
N ILE A 18 20.82 -6.03 -7.08
CA ILE A 18 21.94 -5.14 -6.76
C ILE A 18 22.22 -5.25 -5.25
N CYS A 19 23.47 -5.55 -4.89
CA CYS A 19 23.87 -5.80 -3.49
C CYS A 19 24.91 -4.78 -2.98
N ASN A 20 25.01 -3.62 -3.62
CA ASN A 20 25.98 -2.58 -3.29
C ASN A 20 25.29 -1.24 -3.02
N ASP A 21 25.59 -0.64 -1.87
CA ASP A 21 24.93 0.60 -1.41
C ASP A 21 25.14 1.80 -2.33
N ALA A 22 26.31 1.93 -2.96
CA ALA A 22 26.57 3.02 -3.90
C ALA A 22 25.71 2.85 -5.16
N MET A 23 25.66 1.63 -5.71
CA MET A 23 24.78 1.32 -6.84
C MET A 23 23.30 1.48 -6.47
N ILE A 24 22.86 1.02 -5.30
CA ILE A 24 21.47 1.20 -4.85
C ILE A 24 21.12 2.69 -4.83
N ARG A 25 22.00 3.54 -4.31
CA ARG A 25 21.79 4.99 -4.29
C ARG A 25 21.71 5.58 -5.69
N ASP A 26 22.56 5.14 -6.61
CA ASP A 26 22.54 5.63 -7.99
C ASP A 26 21.22 5.27 -8.69
N TYR A 27 20.75 4.02 -8.52
CA TYR A 27 19.48 3.57 -9.11
C TYR A 27 18.26 4.24 -8.47
N LEU A 28 18.27 4.51 -7.17
CA LEU A 28 17.20 5.26 -6.49
C LEU A 28 17.08 6.71 -6.98
N ASN A 29 18.17 7.29 -7.49
CA ASN A 29 18.19 8.65 -8.03
C ASN A 29 18.12 8.68 -9.57
N ALA A 30 18.00 7.52 -10.22
CA ALA A 30 17.91 7.44 -11.67
C ALA A 30 16.63 8.13 -12.18
N PRO A 31 16.67 8.85 -13.32
CA PRO A 31 15.47 9.46 -13.88
C PRO A 31 14.49 8.38 -14.36
N ASP A 32 13.19 8.66 -14.25
CA ASP A 32 12.11 7.80 -14.76
C ASP A 32 12.25 7.46 -16.26
N GLU A 33 12.97 8.28 -17.04
CA GLU A 33 13.27 8.04 -18.45
C GLU A 33 14.14 6.80 -18.67
N TYR A 34 15.02 6.49 -17.72
CA TYR A 34 15.94 5.34 -17.79
C TYR A 34 15.47 4.17 -16.92
N LEU A 35 14.77 4.45 -15.83
CA LEU A 35 14.32 3.43 -14.88
C LEU A 35 12.94 3.77 -14.33
N SER A 36 11.94 2.99 -14.74
CA SER A 36 10.57 3.15 -14.24
C SER A 36 10.34 2.31 -12.98
N SER A 37 9.96 2.97 -11.88
CA SER A 37 9.46 2.30 -10.67
C SER A 37 8.00 1.83 -10.83
N THR A 38 7.23 2.44 -11.73
CA THR A 38 5.80 2.14 -11.93
C THR A 38 5.57 0.89 -12.78
N ALA A 39 6.41 0.65 -13.79
CA ALA A 39 6.30 -0.51 -14.67
C ALA A 39 6.31 -1.87 -13.93
N PRO A 40 7.26 -2.16 -13.01
CA PRO A 40 7.25 -3.43 -12.29
C PRO A 40 6.05 -3.58 -11.36
N ILE A 41 5.60 -2.49 -10.73
CA ILE A 41 4.41 -2.48 -9.85
C ILE A 41 3.14 -2.76 -10.68
N GLN A 42 2.99 -2.09 -11.83
CA GLN A 42 1.88 -2.33 -12.76
C GLN A 42 1.87 -3.77 -13.27
N GLY A 43 3.04 -4.34 -13.58
CA GLY A 43 3.18 -5.73 -14.00
C GLY A 43 2.87 -6.74 -12.89
N PHE A 44 3.27 -6.45 -11.65
CA PHE A 44 3.01 -7.33 -10.51
C PHE A 44 1.52 -7.36 -10.15
N PHE A 45 0.91 -6.19 -9.97
CA PHE A 45 -0.51 -6.09 -9.60
C PHE A 45 -1.46 -6.21 -10.78
N GLN A 46 -0.95 -6.26 -12.01
CA GLN A 46 -1.75 -6.19 -13.24
C GLN A 46 -2.76 -5.04 -13.16
N SER A 47 -2.29 -3.88 -12.71
CA SER A 47 -3.13 -2.75 -12.31
C SER A 47 -4.00 -2.18 -13.42
N ARG A 48 -3.67 -2.48 -14.68
CA ARG A 48 -4.55 -2.19 -15.82
C ARG A 48 -5.95 -2.80 -15.62
N PHE A 49 -6.02 -3.97 -15.00
CA PHE A 49 -7.24 -4.73 -14.77
C PHE A 49 -7.75 -4.60 -13.34
N THR A 50 -6.85 -4.63 -12.36
CA THR A 50 -7.22 -4.62 -10.93
C THR A 50 -7.43 -3.22 -10.36
N ALA A 51 -6.81 -2.19 -10.94
CA ALA A 51 -6.89 -0.81 -10.46
C ALA A 51 -6.72 0.20 -11.61
N PRO A 52 -7.65 0.22 -12.59
CA PRO A 52 -7.52 1.09 -13.76
C PRO A 52 -7.43 2.56 -13.33
N GLY A 53 -6.42 3.27 -13.85
CA GLY A 53 -6.15 4.68 -13.52
C GLY A 53 -5.13 4.92 -12.40
N LEU A 54 -4.72 3.89 -11.64
CA LEU A 54 -3.77 4.03 -10.53
C LEU A 54 -2.40 4.60 -10.95
N PHE A 55 -1.94 4.27 -12.17
CA PHE A 55 -0.63 4.71 -12.71
C PHE A 55 -0.75 5.77 -13.80
N HIS A 56 -1.85 6.53 -13.86
CA HIS A 56 -1.81 7.78 -14.60
C HIS A 56 -0.76 8.70 -13.97
N LYS A 57 0.02 9.38 -14.81
CA LYS A 57 1.14 10.21 -14.37
C LYS A 57 0.62 11.31 -13.44
N ILE A 58 0.68 11.07 -12.14
CA ILE A 58 0.32 12.08 -11.13
C ILE A 58 1.33 13.22 -11.30
N PRO A 59 0.87 14.45 -11.57
CA PRO A 59 1.78 15.57 -11.71
C PRO A 59 2.65 15.70 -10.46
N SER A 60 3.96 15.89 -10.62
CA SER A 60 4.89 16.05 -9.50
C SER A 60 4.44 17.15 -8.52
N SER A 61 3.81 18.21 -9.04
CA SER A 61 3.20 19.28 -8.25
C SER A 61 2.11 18.81 -7.30
N MET A 62 1.32 17.80 -7.69
CA MET A 62 0.27 17.21 -6.85
C MET A 62 0.90 16.36 -5.73
N MET A 63 1.93 15.56 -6.05
CA MET A 63 2.68 14.80 -5.05
C MET A 63 3.36 15.71 -4.03
N SER A 64 4.03 16.79 -4.48
CA SER A 64 4.65 17.77 -3.59
C SER A 64 3.63 18.48 -2.71
N LYS A 65 2.44 18.80 -3.25
CA LYS A 65 1.34 19.36 -2.45
C LYS A 65 0.82 18.37 -1.41
N ALA A 66 0.62 17.10 -1.76
CA ALA A 66 0.19 16.06 -0.82
C ALA A 66 1.22 15.86 0.31
N LEU A 67 2.51 15.80 -0.02
CA LEU A 67 3.60 15.70 0.95
C LEU A 67 3.69 16.93 1.86
N THR A 68 3.56 18.13 1.28
CA THR A 68 3.56 19.38 2.05
C THR A 68 2.34 19.43 2.97
N TRP A 69 1.16 19.08 2.45
CA TRP A 69 -0.08 19.02 3.22
C TRP A 69 0.00 18.04 4.40
N SER A 70 0.54 16.83 4.18
CA SER A 70 0.76 15.82 5.22
C SER A 70 1.75 16.30 6.29
N ARG A 71 2.88 16.90 5.87
CA ARG A 71 3.89 17.47 6.78
C ARG A 71 3.37 18.67 7.58
N THR A 72 2.52 19.49 6.98
CA THR A 72 1.94 20.65 7.66
C THR A 72 0.98 20.19 8.75
N ARG A 73 0.12 19.19 8.48
CA ARG A 73 -0.82 18.65 9.49
C ARG A 73 -0.14 18.01 10.70
N THR A 74 1.02 17.38 10.51
CA THR A 74 1.79 16.78 11.60
C THR A 74 2.56 17.81 12.43
N ARG A 75 2.75 19.04 11.92
CA ARG A 75 3.49 20.12 12.62
C ARG A 75 2.60 21.26 13.09
N SER A 76 1.38 21.39 12.57
CA SER A 76 0.42 22.41 12.97
C SER A 76 -0.20 22.07 14.33
N THR A 77 -0.58 23.09 15.09
CA THR A 77 -1.44 23.01 16.29
C THR A 77 -2.88 22.60 15.97
N ASP A 78 -3.12 21.96 14.84
CA ASP A 78 -4.42 21.51 14.36
C ASP A 78 -4.86 20.26 15.15
N GLN A 79 -6.16 20.14 15.40
CA GLN A 79 -6.78 18.99 16.06
C GLN A 79 -6.75 17.71 15.21
N TYR A 80 -6.30 17.77 13.96
CA TYR A 80 -6.21 16.60 13.09
C TYR A 80 -5.41 15.44 13.71
N PHE A 81 -4.20 15.69 14.23
CA PHE A 81 -3.38 14.60 14.76
C PHE A 81 -3.99 13.98 16.03
N PRO A 82 -4.44 14.75 17.04
CA PRO A 82 -5.24 14.22 18.14
C PRO A 82 -6.45 13.39 17.66
N SER A 83 -7.26 13.94 16.74
CA SER A 83 -8.42 13.23 16.20
C SER A 83 -8.05 11.93 15.45
N PHE A 84 -6.87 11.86 14.85
CA PHE A 84 -6.36 10.67 14.20
C PHE A 84 -5.91 9.61 15.21
N ILE A 85 -5.36 10.02 16.36
CA ILE A 85 -5.05 9.13 17.48
C ILE A 85 -6.32 8.61 18.13
N ASP A 86 -7.32 9.48 18.36
CA ASP A 86 -8.63 9.05 18.88
C ASP A 86 -9.27 7.97 17.99
N GLU A 87 -9.07 8.08 16.66
CA GLU A 87 -9.56 7.10 15.71
C GLU A 87 -8.76 5.79 15.72
N LEU A 88 -7.45 5.86 15.96
CA LEU A 88 -6.62 4.68 16.17
C LEU A 88 -7.08 3.91 17.39
N GLU A 89 -7.31 4.61 18.51
CA GLU A 89 -7.81 4.01 19.75
C GLU A 89 -9.19 3.39 19.54
N TYR A 90 -10.12 4.12 18.92
CA TYR A 90 -11.44 3.59 18.57
C TYR A 90 -11.37 2.35 17.69
N SER A 91 -10.54 2.37 16.63
CA SER A 91 -10.38 1.22 15.73
C SER A 91 -9.78 0.01 16.45
N PHE A 92 -8.85 0.24 17.37
CA PHE A 92 -8.26 -0.84 18.17
C PHE A 92 -9.28 -1.44 19.15
N GLU A 93 -10.07 -0.61 19.83
CA GLU A 93 -11.13 -1.07 20.72
C GLU A 93 -12.16 -1.92 19.99
N GLN A 94 -12.62 -1.46 18.82
CA GLN A 94 -13.59 -2.18 18.00
C GLN A 94 -13.05 -3.53 17.49
N GLU A 95 -11.80 -3.59 17.03
CA GLU A 95 -11.26 -4.78 16.37
C GLU A 95 -10.57 -5.76 17.33
N VAL A 96 -10.23 -5.33 18.55
CA VAL A 96 -9.52 -6.15 19.53
C VAL A 96 -10.32 -6.28 20.82
N THR A 97 -10.57 -5.16 21.51
CA THR A 97 -11.14 -5.15 22.87
C THR A 97 -12.56 -5.72 22.89
N ASP A 98 -13.41 -5.38 21.92
CA ASP A 98 -14.78 -5.89 21.82
C ASP A 98 -14.85 -7.40 21.53
N HIS A 99 -13.75 -7.98 21.04
CA HIS A 99 -13.63 -9.41 20.74
C HIS A 99 -12.87 -10.19 21.82
N MET A 100 -12.41 -9.54 22.89
CA MET A 100 -11.74 -10.19 24.02
C MET A 100 -12.73 -10.96 24.90
N LYS A 101 -12.37 -12.20 25.21
CA LYS A 101 -12.98 -12.96 26.31
C LYS A 101 -12.51 -12.38 27.64
N VAL A 102 -13.46 -12.23 28.57
CA VAL A 102 -13.22 -11.70 29.93
C VAL A 102 -12.26 -12.59 30.72
N ASP A 103 -12.33 -13.91 30.52
CA ASP A 103 -11.47 -14.88 31.18
C ASP A 103 -10.81 -15.84 30.18
N GLY A 104 -9.50 -16.03 30.33
CA GLY A 104 -8.70 -17.00 29.57
C GLY A 104 -7.83 -16.41 28.46
N TRP A 105 -7.19 -17.30 27.69
CA TRP A 105 -6.36 -16.90 26.56
C TRP A 105 -7.21 -16.48 25.36
N ASN A 106 -6.86 -15.33 24.78
CA ASN A 106 -7.45 -14.83 23.55
C ASN A 106 -6.50 -15.16 22.37
N GLU A 107 -7.07 -15.72 21.31
CA GLU A 107 -6.38 -15.96 20.05
C GLU A 107 -6.91 -14.98 19.02
N PHE A 108 -6.00 -14.36 18.28
CA PHE A 108 -6.32 -13.31 17.34
C PHE A 108 -5.68 -13.59 15.98
N ASP A 109 -6.45 -13.39 14.92
CA ASP A 109 -5.89 -13.28 13.58
C ASP A 109 -5.31 -11.88 13.38
N CYS A 110 -4.01 -11.74 13.65
CA CYS A 110 -3.28 -10.49 13.49
C CYS A 110 -3.39 -9.92 12.07
N TYR A 111 -3.52 -10.76 11.04
CA TYR A 111 -3.65 -10.27 9.66
C TYR A 111 -5.00 -9.60 9.45
N THR A 112 -6.09 -10.25 9.87
CA THR A 112 -7.44 -9.69 9.75
C THR A 112 -7.59 -8.40 10.56
N ILE A 113 -7.12 -8.40 11.80
CA ILE A 113 -7.18 -7.22 12.69
C ILE A 113 -6.34 -6.08 12.13
N ALA A 114 -5.09 -6.33 11.76
CA ALA A 114 -4.21 -5.29 11.23
C ALA A 114 -4.77 -4.70 9.93
N ARG A 115 -5.35 -5.54 9.04
CA ARG A 115 -5.99 -5.09 7.81
C ARG A 115 -7.13 -4.11 8.12
N ARG A 116 -8.05 -4.47 9.00
CA ARG A 116 -9.22 -3.65 9.35
C ARG A 116 -8.81 -2.37 10.08
N LEU A 117 -7.88 -2.45 11.03
CA LEU A 117 -7.33 -1.28 11.73
C LEU A 117 -6.68 -0.28 10.76
N ILE A 118 -5.82 -0.75 9.85
CA ILE A 118 -5.19 0.11 8.85
C ILE A 118 -6.25 0.72 7.92
N MET A 119 -7.25 -0.05 7.48
CA MET A 119 -8.31 0.48 6.61
C MET A 119 -9.22 1.49 7.31
N GLY A 120 -9.47 1.37 8.61
CA GLY A 120 -10.14 2.39 9.41
C GLY A 120 -9.36 3.71 9.44
N LEU A 121 -8.05 3.65 9.64
CA LEU A 121 -7.18 4.84 9.56
C LEU A 121 -7.12 5.45 8.16
N VAL A 122 -7.08 4.61 7.12
CA VAL A 122 -7.16 5.06 5.73
C VAL A 122 -8.51 5.74 5.46
N ALA A 123 -9.61 5.20 6.01
CA ALA A 123 -10.93 5.82 5.93
C ALA A 123 -10.94 7.20 6.62
N LYS A 124 -10.31 7.35 7.79
CA LYS A 124 -10.16 8.66 8.47
C LYS A 124 -9.35 9.64 7.64
N LEU A 125 -8.29 9.17 6.98
CA LEU A 125 -7.45 9.99 6.12
C LEU A 125 -8.19 10.47 4.87
N LEU A 126 -8.98 9.61 4.24
CA LEU A 126 -9.63 9.88 2.94
C LEU A 126 -11.02 10.52 3.08
N ILE A 127 -11.82 10.06 4.04
CA ILE A 127 -13.23 10.44 4.23
C ILE A 127 -13.40 11.43 5.38
N GLY A 128 -12.47 11.47 6.33
CA GLY A 128 -12.59 12.31 7.53
C GLY A 128 -13.57 11.70 8.54
N ASP A 129 -14.51 12.49 9.04
CA ASP A 129 -15.36 12.09 10.18
C ASP A 129 -16.41 11.02 9.83
N GLY A 130 -16.65 10.74 8.55
CA GLY A 130 -17.48 9.63 8.07
C GLY A 130 -16.76 8.27 7.99
N CYS A 131 -15.57 8.14 8.58
CA CYS A 131 -14.71 6.96 8.47
C CYS A 131 -15.23 5.70 9.17
N ARG A 132 -16.02 5.84 10.23
CA ARG A 132 -16.51 4.74 11.08
C ARG A 132 -17.63 3.90 10.46
N ASN A 133 -17.88 4.06 9.16
CA ASN A 133 -18.85 3.21 8.47
C ASN A 133 -18.20 1.85 8.15
N PRO A 134 -18.65 0.74 8.76
CA PRO A 134 -18.05 -0.57 8.55
C PRO A 134 -18.07 -1.00 7.08
N ALA A 135 -19.11 -0.61 6.31
CA ALA A 135 -19.19 -0.92 4.89
C ALA A 135 -18.07 -0.28 4.06
N ASN A 136 -17.58 0.90 4.47
CA ASN A 136 -16.45 1.53 3.80
C ASN A 136 -15.13 0.82 4.13
N ILE A 137 -14.96 0.41 5.39
CA ILE A 137 -13.77 -0.32 5.85
C ILE A 137 -13.70 -1.68 5.15
N ASP A 138 -14.83 -2.40 5.08
CA ASP A 138 -14.96 -3.68 4.37
C ASP A 138 -14.64 -3.50 2.88
N LEU A 139 -15.20 -2.47 2.24
CA LEU A 139 -14.92 -2.16 0.85
C LEU A 139 -13.42 -1.93 0.61
N PHE A 140 -12.74 -1.17 1.47
CA PHE A 140 -11.29 -0.94 1.32
C PHE A 140 -10.48 -2.22 1.56
N CYS A 141 -10.87 -3.03 2.53
CA CYS A 141 -10.28 -4.32 2.81
C CYS A 141 -10.40 -5.27 1.61
N ASP A 142 -11.58 -5.35 1.01
CA ASP A 142 -11.86 -6.27 -0.09
C ASP A 142 -11.21 -5.77 -1.38
N TYR A 143 -11.31 -4.47 -1.67
CA TYR A 143 -10.63 -3.87 -2.82
C TYR A 143 -9.12 -4.11 -2.80
N THR A 144 -8.47 -3.90 -1.64
CA THR A 144 -7.02 -4.14 -1.52
C THR A 144 -6.67 -5.62 -1.61
N ALA A 145 -7.50 -6.51 -1.06
CA ALA A 145 -7.31 -7.95 -1.19
C ALA A 145 -7.41 -8.41 -2.66
N GLU A 146 -8.42 -7.95 -3.39
CA GLU A 146 -8.64 -8.28 -4.81
C GLU A 146 -7.49 -7.79 -5.72
N ILE A 147 -6.86 -6.66 -5.39
CA ILE A 147 -5.65 -6.22 -6.12
C ILE A 147 -4.48 -7.19 -5.90
N ILE A 148 -4.28 -7.62 -4.65
CA ILE A 148 -3.16 -8.50 -4.26
C ILE A 148 -3.35 -9.92 -4.83
N THR A 149 -4.59 -10.43 -4.88
CA THR A 149 -4.90 -11.77 -5.39
C THR A 149 -5.09 -11.78 -6.91
N GLY A 150 -5.81 -10.81 -7.46
CA GLY A 150 -6.15 -10.73 -8.87
C GLY A 150 -4.93 -10.48 -9.76
N GLY A 151 -3.96 -9.71 -9.28
CA GLY A 151 -2.74 -9.39 -10.05
C GLY A 151 -1.93 -10.63 -10.46
N PRO A 152 -1.45 -11.43 -9.50
CA PRO A 152 -0.77 -12.69 -9.76
C PRO A 152 -1.61 -13.68 -10.58
N TYR A 153 -2.92 -13.76 -10.32
CA TYR A 153 -3.82 -14.62 -11.08
C TYR A 153 -3.85 -14.23 -12.56
N ILE A 154 -4.05 -12.96 -12.88
CA ILE A 154 -4.05 -12.46 -14.27
C ILE A 154 -2.67 -12.62 -14.92
N ARG A 155 -1.59 -12.42 -14.16
CA ARG A 155 -0.21 -12.58 -14.65
C ARG A 155 0.10 -14.02 -15.09
N SER A 156 -0.61 -15.02 -14.55
CA SER A 156 -0.42 -16.42 -14.93
C SER A 156 -0.82 -16.72 -16.39
N PHE A 157 -1.64 -15.85 -17.01
CA PHE A 157 -2.03 -15.98 -18.40
C PHE A 157 -1.00 -15.33 -19.35
N PRO A 158 -0.78 -15.92 -20.54
CA PRO A 158 -0.07 -15.26 -21.63
C PRO A 158 -0.69 -13.89 -21.94
N GLU A 159 0.13 -12.92 -22.35
CA GLU A 159 -0.30 -11.52 -22.51
C GLU A 159 -1.53 -11.35 -23.42
N PHE A 160 -1.65 -12.15 -24.49
CA PHE A 160 -2.77 -12.13 -25.43
C PHE A 160 -4.06 -12.79 -24.91
N LEU A 161 -3.99 -13.51 -23.78
CA LEU A 161 -5.13 -14.18 -23.13
C LEU A 161 -5.51 -13.55 -21.79
N ARG A 162 -4.84 -12.47 -21.38
CA ARG A 162 -5.29 -11.69 -20.23
C ARG A 162 -6.69 -11.12 -20.55
N PRO A 163 -7.61 -11.10 -19.56
CA PRO A 163 -9.00 -10.69 -19.75
C PRO A 163 -9.17 -9.27 -20.29
#